data_AF-A0A7C4ZM71-F1
#
_entry.id   AF-A0A7C4ZM71-F1
#
_cell.length_a   1.000
_cell.length_b   1.000
_cell.length_c   1.000
_cell.angle_alpha   90.00
_cell.angle_beta   90.00
_cell.angle_gamma   90.00
#
_symmetry.space_group_name_H-M   'P 1'
#
loop_
_entity.id
_entity.type
_entity.pdbx_description
1 polymer ?
#
loop_
_entity_poly.entity_id
_entity_poly.type
_entity_poly.pdbx_seq_one_letter_code
_entity_poly.pdbx_strand_id
1 'polypeptide(L)'
;MRIALILLAAMALSACGQQHETAREGCARTATHEVSWTNAEAPDVITTRSDGPSCLQAVVTFVARNAQGDALWAFASTYYDLAVGGAPPEGAPAVTEAEMDRFLAGWAEVTEMRSSALPQWREDAATLSESATTFAYETPFERETYEALRARNLPTICYAAAVERTQCLIVEPASQAPAMIVAYGPR
;
A
#
# COMPACT_ATOMS: atom_id res chain seq x y z
N MET A 1 -9.89 -64.43 -44.03
CA MET A 1 -9.33 -64.09 -42.70
C MET A 1 -8.76 -62.68 -42.81
N ARG A 2 -9.01 -61.80 -41.82
CA ARG A 2 -8.65 -60.35 -41.77
C ARG A 2 -9.76 -59.37 -42.22
N ILE A 3 -10.99 -59.69 -41.85
CA ILE A 3 -12.01 -58.69 -41.51
C ILE A 3 -11.94 -58.55 -39.98
N ALA A 4 -12.11 -57.33 -39.47
CA ALA A 4 -12.14 -56.89 -38.07
C ALA A 4 -10.87 -56.21 -37.56
N LEU A 5 -11.08 -55.12 -36.80
CA LEU A 5 -10.15 -54.34 -35.96
C LEU A 5 -9.60 -53.01 -36.51
N ILE A 6 -10.43 -52.14 -37.11
CA ILE A 6 -10.12 -50.69 -37.12
C ILE A 6 -11.43 -49.89 -37.03
N LEU A 7 -12.06 -49.83 -35.86
CA LEU A 7 -13.28 -49.04 -35.65
C LEU A 7 -13.52 -48.82 -34.15
N LEU A 8 -12.58 -48.20 -33.42
CA LEU A 8 -12.76 -47.81 -32.00
C LEU A 8 -11.62 -46.88 -31.53
N ALA A 9 -11.50 -45.67 -32.08
CA ALA A 9 -10.54 -44.69 -31.55
C ALA A 9 -10.87 -43.21 -31.89
N ALA A 10 -12.15 -42.86 -32.09
CA ALA A 10 -12.51 -41.50 -32.58
C ALA A 10 -13.58 -40.77 -31.75
N MET A 11 -13.75 -41.08 -30.45
CA MET A 11 -14.72 -40.38 -29.59
C MET A 11 -14.21 -40.12 -28.16
N ALA A 12 -13.03 -39.49 -28.00
CA ALA A 12 -12.52 -39.18 -26.66
C ALA A 12 -11.70 -37.86 -26.55
N LEU A 13 -11.95 -36.85 -27.40
CA LEU A 13 -11.19 -35.59 -27.35
C LEU A 13 -12.04 -34.31 -27.23
N SER A 14 -13.36 -34.42 -27.06
CA SER A 14 -14.24 -33.24 -26.91
C SER A 14 -14.61 -32.95 -25.45
N ALA A 15 -13.64 -33.07 -24.53
CA ALA A 15 -13.81 -32.69 -23.12
C ALA A 15 -12.73 -31.73 -22.64
N CYS A 16 -12.14 -30.95 -23.57
CA CYS A 16 -11.33 -29.80 -23.21
C CYS A 16 -12.24 -28.68 -22.70
N GLY A 17 -12.46 -28.73 -21.38
CA GLY A 17 -12.55 -27.59 -20.48
C GLY A 17 -13.42 -26.45 -20.96
N GLN A 18 -14.71 -26.52 -20.64
CA GLN A 18 -15.41 -25.29 -20.25
C GLN A 18 -14.54 -24.67 -19.14
N GLN A 19 -13.84 -23.59 -19.47
CA GLN A 19 -13.38 -22.65 -18.46
C GLN A 19 -14.66 -22.21 -17.76
N HIS A 20 -14.97 -22.86 -16.64
CA HIS A 20 -15.77 -22.22 -15.61
C HIS A 20 -15.00 -20.94 -15.30
N GLU A 21 -15.48 -19.82 -15.84
CA GLU A 21 -15.43 -18.56 -15.12
C GLU A 21 -16.13 -18.87 -13.79
N THR A 22 -15.36 -19.39 -12.83
CA THR A 22 -15.69 -19.26 -11.43
C THR A 22 -15.98 -17.78 -11.27
N ALA A 23 -17.24 -17.44 -10.97
CA ALA A 23 -17.59 -16.14 -10.44
C ALA A 23 -16.45 -15.73 -9.51
N ARG A 24 -15.89 -14.52 -9.66
CA ARG A 24 -14.81 -14.04 -8.79
C ARG A 24 -15.37 -13.97 -7.36
N GLU A 25 -15.35 -15.09 -6.66
CA GLU A 25 -15.64 -15.21 -5.25
C GLU A 25 -14.42 -14.66 -4.53
N GLY A 26 -14.50 -13.41 -4.09
CA GLY A 26 -13.43 -12.74 -3.36
C GLY A 26 -13.13 -11.33 -3.85
N CYS A 27 -12.25 -10.64 -3.14
CA CYS A 27 -11.87 -9.26 -3.42
C CYS A 27 -10.41 -9.15 -3.86
N ALA A 28 -10.05 -9.85 -4.93
CA ALA A 28 -8.72 -9.73 -5.55
C ALA A 28 -8.69 -8.54 -6.50
N ARG A 29 -8.26 -7.37 -6.02
CA ARG A 29 -8.17 -6.11 -6.79
C ARG A 29 -6.77 -5.51 -6.68
N THR A 30 -6.38 -4.68 -7.63
CA THR A 30 -5.05 -4.05 -7.65
C THR A 30 -5.12 -2.70 -8.32
N ALA A 31 -4.37 -1.72 -7.79
CA ALA A 31 -4.12 -0.44 -8.41
C ALA A 31 -2.62 -0.13 -8.35
N THR A 32 -2.14 0.67 -9.31
CA THR A 32 -0.73 1.08 -9.39
C THR A 32 -0.59 2.57 -9.64
N HIS A 33 0.45 3.17 -9.09
CA HIS A 33 0.81 4.57 -9.30
C HIS A 33 2.33 4.71 -9.42
N GLU A 34 2.77 5.52 -10.38
CA GLU A 34 4.20 5.84 -10.55
C GLU A 34 4.56 7.09 -9.75
N VAL A 35 5.68 7.05 -9.02
CA VAL A 35 6.17 8.19 -8.23
C VAL A 35 7.70 8.28 -8.32
N SER A 36 8.22 9.48 -8.56
CA SER A 36 9.68 9.71 -8.57
C SER A 36 10.20 10.01 -7.16
N TRP A 37 10.32 8.97 -6.32
CA TRP A 37 10.73 9.13 -4.92
C TRP A 37 12.20 8.79 -4.68
N THR A 38 12.66 7.60 -5.06
CA THR A 38 14.05 7.16 -4.89
C THR A 38 14.95 7.66 -6.01
N ASN A 39 14.40 7.85 -7.21
CA ASN A 39 15.12 8.35 -8.38
C ASN A 39 14.21 9.29 -9.20
N ALA A 40 14.73 10.47 -9.56
CA ALA A 40 14.00 11.45 -10.35
C ALA A 40 13.82 11.05 -11.83
N GLU A 41 14.73 10.24 -12.36
CA GLU A 41 14.77 9.84 -13.78
C GLU A 41 14.14 8.47 -14.04
N ALA A 42 13.92 7.68 -12.98
CA ALA A 42 13.35 6.35 -13.05
C ALA A 42 12.29 6.20 -11.95
N PRO A 43 10.98 6.32 -12.29
CA PRO A 43 9.93 6.30 -11.28
C PRO A 43 9.86 4.96 -10.57
N ASP A 44 9.57 5.03 -9.27
CA ASP A 44 9.15 3.91 -8.46
C ASP A 44 7.69 3.57 -8.79
N VAL A 45 7.27 2.34 -8.48
CA VAL A 45 5.88 1.89 -8.61
C VAL A 45 5.32 1.57 -7.24
N ILE A 46 4.25 2.27 -6.88
CA ILE A 46 3.37 1.90 -5.78
C ILE A 46 2.33 0.92 -6.32
N THR A 47 2.21 -0.24 -5.69
CA THR A 47 1.14 -1.20 -5.95
C THR A 47 0.32 -1.37 -4.70
N THR A 48 -0.98 -1.10 -4.78
CA THR A 48 -1.94 -1.47 -3.74
C THR A 48 -2.77 -2.65 -4.20
N ARG A 49 -3.04 -3.59 -3.31
CA ARG A 49 -3.81 -4.80 -3.63
C ARG A 49 -4.76 -5.14 -2.49
N SER A 50 -5.91 -5.68 -2.82
CA SER A 50 -6.81 -6.33 -1.87
C SER A 50 -6.84 -7.84 -2.13
N ASP A 51 -7.06 -8.63 -1.07
CA ASP A 51 -7.29 -10.07 -1.16
C ASP A 51 -8.15 -10.53 0.03
N GLY A 52 -9.12 -11.41 -0.22
CA GLY A 52 -10.02 -11.93 0.82
C GLY A 52 -11.33 -12.46 0.27
N PRO A 53 -12.16 -13.13 1.11
CA PRO A 53 -13.42 -13.74 0.70
C PRO A 53 -14.51 -12.73 0.30
N SER A 54 -14.39 -11.48 0.74
CA SER A 54 -15.21 -10.33 0.33
C SER A 54 -14.41 -9.04 0.49
N CYS A 55 -14.84 -7.92 -0.11
CA CYS A 55 -14.11 -6.65 0.02
C CYS A 55 -14.17 -6.06 1.43
N LEU A 56 -15.24 -6.35 2.17
CA LEU A 56 -15.32 -6.00 3.60
C LEU A 56 -14.30 -6.77 4.44
N GLN A 57 -14.00 -8.02 4.08
CA GLN A 57 -13.08 -8.91 4.78
C GLN A 57 -11.68 -8.94 4.15
N ALA A 58 -11.38 -8.00 3.24
CA ALA A 58 -10.13 -8.00 2.52
C ALA A 58 -8.98 -7.50 3.40
N VAL A 59 -7.85 -8.21 3.32
CA VAL A 59 -6.54 -7.65 3.64
C VAL A 59 -6.14 -6.78 2.46
N VAL A 60 -5.58 -5.61 2.74
CA VAL A 60 -5.05 -4.71 1.73
C VAL A 60 -3.57 -4.49 1.97
N THR A 61 -2.80 -4.44 0.89
CA THR A 61 -1.35 -4.23 0.91
C THR A 61 -0.98 -3.01 0.10
N PHE A 62 0.07 -2.32 0.54
CA PHE A 62 0.75 -1.22 -0.13
C PHE A 62 2.21 -1.63 -0.30
N VAL A 63 2.72 -1.68 -1.53
CA VAL A 63 4.10 -2.07 -1.82
C VAL A 63 4.72 -1.04 -2.74
N ALA A 64 5.83 -0.44 -2.29
CA ALA A 64 6.68 0.41 -3.13
C ALA A 64 7.81 -0.43 -3.72
N ARG A 65 8.04 -0.32 -5.03
CA ARG A 65 9.16 -0.95 -5.73
C ARG A 65 9.94 0.08 -6.52
N ASN A 66 11.26 -0.10 -6.60
CA ASN A 66 12.08 0.71 -7.49
C ASN A 66 11.82 0.35 -8.97
N ALA A 67 12.42 1.11 -9.88
CA ALA A 67 12.32 0.87 -11.32
C ALA A 67 12.86 -0.51 -11.78
N GLN A 68 13.68 -1.18 -10.97
CA GLN A 68 14.19 -2.54 -11.22
C GLN A 68 13.22 -3.63 -10.73
N GLY A 69 12.19 -3.26 -9.99
CA GLY A 69 11.20 -4.16 -9.40
C GLY A 69 11.55 -4.65 -7.99
N ASP A 70 12.64 -4.20 -7.39
CA ASP A 70 13.00 -4.55 -6.01
C ASP A 70 12.03 -3.92 -5.02
N ALA A 71 11.64 -4.66 -3.99
CA ALA A 71 10.77 -4.15 -2.95
C ALA A 71 11.54 -3.17 -2.04
N LEU A 72 11.04 -1.94 -1.97
CA LEU A 72 11.58 -0.88 -1.12
C LEU A 72 10.84 -0.83 0.22
N TRP A 73 9.52 -0.94 0.18
CA TRP A 73 8.65 -0.88 1.35
C TRP A 73 7.42 -1.75 1.14
N ALA A 74 6.91 -2.34 2.23
CA ALA A 74 5.67 -3.08 2.23
C ALA A 74 4.90 -2.80 3.52
N PHE A 75 3.61 -2.53 3.37
CA PHE A 75 2.67 -2.34 4.47
C PHE A 75 1.39 -3.16 4.19
N ALA A 76 0.79 -3.70 5.23
CA ALA A 76 -0.46 -4.45 5.14
C ALA A 76 -1.37 -4.09 6.30
N SER A 77 -2.67 -3.98 6.02
CA SER A 77 -3.73 -3.84 7.04
C SER A 77 -5.01 -4.51 6.51
N THR A 78 -6.11 -4.36 7.24
CA THR A 78 -7.45 -4.69 6.73
C THR A 78 -8.04 -3.48 6.02
N TYR A 79 -8.91 -3.71 5.03
CA TYR A 79 -9.68 -2.62 4.42
C TYR A 79 -10.42 -1.79 5.48
N TYR A 80 -11.08 -2.47 6.42
CA TYR A 80 -11.94 -1.80 7.40
C TYR A 80 -11.13 -0.87 8.32
N ASP A 81 -9.96 -1.30 8.76
CA ASP A 81 -9.09 -0.47 9.61
C ASP A 81 -8.57 0.79 8.90
N LEU A 82 -8.27 0.69 7.60
CA LEU A 82 -7.83 1.84 6.80
C LEU A 82 -8.97 2.75 6.34
N ALA A 83 -10.17 2.20 6.09
CA ALA A 83 -11.29 2.97 5.56
C ALA A 83 -12.20 3.56 6.64
N VAL A 84 -12.32 2.88 7.79
CA VAL A 84 -13.28 3.21 8.86
C VAL A 84 -12.63 3.22 10.24
N GLY A 85 -11.64 2.34 10.48
CA GLY A 85 -10.93 2.19 11.75
C GLY A 85 -11.35 0.94 12.53
N GLY A 86 -10.38 0.15 12.97
CA GLY A 86 -10.59 -1.03 13.80
C GLY A 86 -11.17 -2.23 13.03
N ALA A 87 -11.97 -3.05 13.73
CA ALA A 87 -12.60 -4.23 13.17
C ALA A 87 -14.04 -3.96 12.73
N PRO A 88 -14.53 -4.60 11.64
CA PRO A 88 -15.91 -4.45 11.20
C PRO A 88 -16.88 -4.97 12.28
N PRO A 89 -17.91 -4.18 12.67
CA PRO A 89 -18.98 -4.67 13.53
C PRO A 89 -19.83 -5.71 12.78
N GLU A 90 -20.59 -6.50 13.55
CA GLU A 90 -21.55 -7.42 12.97
C GLU A 90 -22.59 -6.67 12.11
N GLY A 91 -22.83 -7.17 10.90
CA GLY A 91 -23.75 -6.52 9.95
C GLY A 91 -23.22 -5.25 9.29
N ALA A 92 -21.90 -4.99 9.34
CA ALA A 92 -21.30 -3.90 8.60
C ALA A 92 -21.68 -3.97 7.10
N PRO A 93 -21.95 -2.82 6.44
CA PRO A 93 -22.33 -2.79 5.04
C PRO A 93 -21.31 -3.52 4.16
N ALA A 94 -21.80 -4.23 3.15
CA ALA A 94 -20.94 -4.84 2.16
C ALA A 94 -20.20 -3.74 1.38
N VAL A 95 -18.91 -3.99 1.12
CA VAL A 95 -18.07 -3.13 0.28
C VAL A 95 -18.15 -3.66 -1.15
N THR A 96 -18.52 -2.79 -2.08
CA THR A 96 -18.56 -3.12 -3.50
C THR A 96 -17.15 -3.16 -4.09
N GLU A 97 -16.99 -3.89 -5.20
CA GLU A 97 -15.73 -3.90 -5.94
C GLU A 97 -15.32 -2.51 -6.42
N ALA A 98 -16.27 -1.68 -6.85
CA ALA A 98 -16.02 -0.32 -7.32
C ALA A 98 -15.56 0.62 -6.18
N GLU A 99 -16.05 0.41 -4.96
CA GLU A 99 -15.54 1.11 -3.78
C GLU A 99 -14.12 0.67 -3.45
N MET A 100 -13.84 -0.63 -3.50
CA MET A 100 -12.47 -1.14 -3.30
C MET A 100 -11.50 -0.59 -4.36
N ASP A 101 -11.86 -0.59 -5.64
CA ASP A 101 -11.00 -0.04 -6.70
C ASP A 101 -10.67 1.43 -6.45
N ARG A 102 -11.67 2.23 -6.07
CA ARG A 102 -11.49 3.65 -5.77
C ARG A 102 -10.59 3.83 -4.55
N PHE A 103 -10.79 3.03 -3.51
CA PHE A 103 -9.95 3.03 -2.32
C PHE A 103 -8.50 2.70 -2.68
N LEU A 104 -8.25 1.60 -3.40
CA LEU A 104 -6.90 1.17 -3.77
C LEU A 104 -6.20 2.20 -4.68
N ALA A 105 -6.92 2.77 -5.65
CA ALA A 105 -6.38 3.80 -6.53
C ALA A 105 -5.97 5.06 -5.74
N GLY A 106 -6.86 5.56 -4.86
CA GLY A 106 -6.55 6.71 -4.01
C GLY A 106 -5.44 6.43 -2.99
N TRP A 107 -5.34 5.20 -2.48
CA TRP A 107 -4.29 4.82 -1.55
C TRP A 107 -2.92 4.65 -2.23
N ALA A 108 -2.91 4.26 -3.51
CA ALA A 108 -1.68 4.17 -4.31
C ALA A 108 -1.15 5.55 -4.72
N GLU A 109 -2.04 6.55 -4.85
CA GLU A 109 -1.72 7.91 -5.30
C GLU A 109 -1.00 8.72 -4.22
N VAL A 110 0.27 8.38 -4.01
CA VAL A 110 1.18 9.16 -3.16
C VAL A 110 2.01 10.12 -4.01
N THR A 111 2.25 11.31 -3.48
CA THR A 111 3.11 12.30 -4.14
C THR A 111 4.40 12.49 -3.36
N GLU A 112 5.49 12.74 -4.07
CA GLU A 112 6.75 13.16 -3.45
C GLU A 112 6.58 14.52 -2.77
N MET A 113 7.16 14.63 -1.58
CA MET A 113 7.38 15.89 -0.87
C MET A 113 8.76 15.88 -0.23
N ARG A 114 9.20 17.02 0.29
CA ARG A 114 10.51 17.13 0.95
C ARG A 114 10.41 17.00 2.45
N SER A 115 11.41 16.38 3.07
CA SER A 115 11.49 16.25 4.53
C SER A 115 11.50 17.61 5.23
N SER A 116 11.96 18.68 4.58
CA SER A 116 11.93 20.03 5.12
C SER A 116 10.52 20.60 5.33
N ALA A 117 9.51 20.04 4.67
CA ALA A 117 8.10 20.42 4.82
C ALA A 117 7.45 19.81 6.07
N LEU A 118 8.09 18.83 6.71
CA LEU A 118 7.65 18.29 8.00
C LEU A 118 7.80 19.34 9.11
N PRO A 119 7.01 19.24 10.20
CA PRO A 119 7.07 20.22 11.29
C PRO A 119 8.45 20.26 11.94
N GLN A 120 8.88 21.45 12.35
CA GLN A 120 10.07 21.58 13.18
C GLN A 120 9.79 21.03 14.59
N TRP A 121 10.73 20.27 15.16
CA TRP A 121 10.80 19.97 16.59
C TRP A 121 11.52 21.11 17.31
N ARG A 122 10.75 22.01 17.93
CA ARG A 122 11.30 23.16 18.65
C ARG A 122 12.16 22.72 19.83
N GLU A 123 13.17 23.50 20.17
CA GLU A 123 14.10 23.20 21.27
C GLU A 123 13.43 23.19 22.65
N ASP A 124 12.33 23.93 22.79
CA ASP A 124 11.54 24.06 24.02
C ASP A 124 10.46 22.98 24.19
N ALA A 125 10.25 22.12 23.19
CA ALA A 125 9.21 21.11 23.18
C ALA A 125 9.77 19.73 23.54
N ALA A 126 9.12 19.02 24.47
CA ALA A 126 9.54 17.69 24.88
C ALA A 126 9.29 16.63 23.79
N THR A 127 8.31 16.89 22.92
CA THR A 127 7.93 16.00 21.81
C THR A 127 7.73 16.78 20.51
N LEU A 128 7.83 16.10 19.37
CA LEU A 128 7.46 16.70 18.07
C LEU A 128 5.99 17.17 18.06
N SER A 129 5.10 16.41 18.70
CA SER A 129 3.68 16.76 18.86
C SER A 129 3.46 18.13 19.51
N GLU A 130 4.23 18.47 20.54
CA GLU A 130 4.17 19.77 21.23
C GLU A 130 4.65 20.95 20.37
N SER A 131 5.37 20.66 19.29
CA SER A 131 5.84 21.67 18.34
C SER A 131 4.81 21.99 17.26
N ALA A 132 3.81 21.13 17.05
CA ALA A 132 2.74 21.32 16.08
C ALA A 132 1.43 21.73 16.76
N THR A 133 0.44 22.20 15.98
CA THR A 133 -0.90 22.56 16.50
C THR A 133 -2.00 21.67 15.98
N THR A 134 -1.86 21.12 14.77
CA THR A 134 -2.95 20.46 14.04
C THR A 134 -3.03 18.96 14.33
N PHE A 135 -1.88 18.28 14.37
CA PHE A 135 -1.81 16.83 14.49
C PHE A 135 -0.92 16.41 15.67
N ALA A 136 -1.14 15.21 16.17
CA ALA A 136 -0.15 14.49 16.96
C ALA A 136 0.88 13.87 16.01
N TYR A 137 2.15 14.05 16.30
CA TYR A 137 3.29 13.52 15.56
C TYR A 137 4.13 12.60 16.45
N GLU A 138 4.54 11.48 15.89
CA GLU A 138 5.43 10.49 16.49
C GLU A 138 6.58 10.23 15.52
N THR A 139 7.80 10.11 16.04
CA THR A 139 8.99 9.79 15.26
C THR A 139 9.81 8.75 16.02
N PRO A 140 10.47 7.80 15.34
CA PRO A 140 11.36 6.84 15.98
C PRO A 140 12.72 7.48 16.35
N PHE A 141 12.94 8.74 15.98
CA PHE A 141 14.20 9.44 16.13
C PHE A 141 14.18 10.41 17.31
N GLU A 142 15.35 10.58 17.92
CA GLU A 142 15.61 11.71 18.81
C GLU A 142 15.61 13.03 18.03
N ARG A 143 15.36 14.14 18.73
CA ARG A 143 15.23 15.49 18.14
C ARG A 143 16.38 15.86 17.20
N GLU A 144 17.62 15.61 17.62
CA GLU A 144 18.81 15.94 16.82
C GLU A 144 18.81 15.20 15.48
N THR A 145 18.56 13.89 15.51
CA THR A 145 18.49 13.06 14.29
C THR A 145 17.33 13.46 13.41
N TYR A 146 16.14 13.69 13.98
CA TYR A 146 14.97 14.15 13.25
C TYR A 146 15.23 15.49 12.53
N GLU A 147 15.71 16.50 13.25
CA GLU A 147 15.99 17.82 12.66
C GLU A 147 17.11 17.75 11.63
N ALA A 148 18.12 16.89 11.81
CA ALA A 148 19.16 16.67 10.81
C ALA A 148 18.60 16.07 9.51
N LEU A 149 17.69 15.09 9.60
CA LEU A 149 17.01 14.51 8.43
C LEU A 149 16.04 15.50 7.76
N ARG A 150 15.33 16.29 8.56
CA ARG A 150 14.43 17.36 8.10
C ARG A 150 15.19 18.45 7.33
N ALA A 151 16.32 18.92 7.89
CA ALA A 151 17.15 19.97 7.30
C ALA A 151 17.84 19.55 5.99
N ARG A 152 18.05 18.24 5.78
CA ARG A 152 18.64 17.70 4.54
C ARG A 152 17.72 17.74 3.33
N ASN A 153 16.44 18.11 3.49
CA ASN A 153 15.50 18.27 2.37
C ASN A 153 15.38 16.99 1.51
N LEU A 154 15.32 15.83 2.17
CA LEU A 154 15.30 14.52 1.52
C LEU A 154 13.95 14.24 0.84
N PRO A 155 13.93 13.49 -0.28
CA PRO A 155 12.68 12.99 -0.87
C PRO A 155 11.89 12.16 0.15
N THR A 156 10.60 12.43 0.24
CA THR A 156 9.66 11.82 1.19
C THR A 156 8.38 11.43 0.46
N ILE A 157 7.81 10.28 0.78
CA ILE A 157 6.40 9.98 0.46
C ILE A 157 5.64 9.73 1.77
N CYS A 158 4.35 10.04 1.78
CA CYS A 158 3.48 9.76 2.92
C CYS A 158 2.26 8.95 2.45
N TYR A 159 1.87 7.94 3.21
CA TYR A 159 0.73 7.08 2.90
C TYR A 159 -0.13 6.86 4.14
N ALA A 160 -1.42 6.60 3.93
CA ALA A 160 -2.34 6.24 5.01
C ALA A 160 -1.97 4.87 5.59
N ALA A 161 -1.67 4.82 6.89
CA ALA A 161 -1.36 3.61 7.64
C ALA A 161 -2.52 3.18 8.58
N ALA A 162 -3.51 4.04 8.78
CA ALA A 162 -4.84 3.75 9.33
C ALA A 162 -5.80 4.86 8.85
N VAL A 163 -7.10 4.75 9.14
CA VAL A 163 -8.11 5.78 8.78
C VAL A 163 -7.72 7.20 9.25
N GLU A 164 -7.05 7.28 10.40
CA GLU A 164 -6.62 8.53 11.04
C GLU A 164 -5.11 8.60 11.25
N ARG A 165 -4.32 7.74 10.58
CA ARG A 165 -2.87 7.70 10.74
C ARG A 165 -2.18 7.73 9.39
N THR A 166 -1.27 8.68 9.22
CA THR A 166 -0.34 8.76 8.09
C THR A 166 1.06 8.39 8.54
N GLN A 167 1.81 7.68 7.70
CA GLN A 167 3.24 7.44 7.88
C GLN A 167 4.01 8.02 6.70
N CYS A 168 5.11 8.70 7.00
CA CYS A 168 6.01 9.26 6.00
C CYS A 168 7.33 8.52 6.00
N LEU A 169 7.84 8.26 4.80
CA LEU A 169 9.08 7.54 4.54
C LEU A 169 10.06 8.48 3.84
N ILE A 170 11.30 8.51 4.31
CA ILE A 170 12.44 9.10 3.58
C ILE A 170 13.27 8.00 2.94
N VAL A 171 14.10 8.37 1.96
CA VAL A 171 15.23 7.53 1.53
C VAL A 171 16.47 7.94 2.32
N GLU A 172 17.01 7.02 3.11
CA GLU A 172 18.24 7.30 3.85
C GLU A 172 19.44 7.38 2.89
N PRO A 173 20.21 8.48 2.86
CA PRO A 173 21.27 8.66 1.87
C PRO A 173 22.38 7.60 1.94
N ALA A 174 22.67 7.08 3.15
CA ALA A 174 23.78 6.16 3.36
C ALA A 174 23.48 4.74 2.88
N SER A 175 22.26 4.24 3.17
CA SER A 175 21.84 2.89 2.81
C SER A 175 21.01 2.83 1.53
N GLN A 176 20.50 3.96 1.05
CA GLN A 176 19.47 4.05 0.01
C GLN A 176 18.18 3.28 0.35
N ALA A 177 18.02 2.88 1.62
CA ALA A 177 16.85 2.18 2.09
C ALA A 177 15.77 3.18 2.55
N PRO A 178 14.49 2.88 2.33
CA PRO A 178 13.42 3.61 2.99
C PRO A 178 13.46 3.49 4.51
N ALA A 179 13.16 4.58 5.19
CA ALA A 179 12.97 4.61 6.64
C ALA A 179 11.77 5.50 6.99
N MET A 180 10.96 5.07 7.96
CA MET A 180 9.87 5.89 8.50
C MET A 180 10.47 7.06 9.29
N ILE A 181 10.17 8.29 8.86
CA ILE A 181 10.64 9.51 9.52
C ILE A 181 9.65 10.05 10.54
N VAL A 182 8.35 9.96 10.23
CA VAL A 182 7.31 10.46 11.11
C VAL A 182 6.00 9.73 10.81
N ALA A 183 5.20 9.52 11.85
CA ALA A 183 3.79 9.18 11.76
C ALA A 183 2.97 10.31 12.38
N TYR A 184 1.79 10.58 11.84
CA TYR A 184 0.91 11.59 12.41
C TYR A 184 -0.57 11.26 12.24
N GLY A 185 -1.40 11.85 13.09
CA GLY A 185 -2.85 11.69 13.09
C GLY A 185 -3.55 12.79 13.92
N PRO A 186 -4.89 12.77 14.00
CA PRO A 186 -5.64 13.61 14.92
C PRO A 186 -5.11 13.50 16.36
N ARG A 187 -5.34 14.56 17.15
CA ARG A 187 -5.00 14.60 18.57
C ARG A 187 -6.09 13.98 19.43
#